data_AF-F4RNG4-F1
#
_entry.id   AF-F4RNG4-F1
#
_cell.length_a   1.000
_cell.length_b   1.000
_cell.length_c   1.000
_cell.angle_alpha   90.00
_cell.angle_beta   90.00
_cell.angle_gamma   90.00
#
_symmetry.space_group_name_H-M   'P 1'
#
loop_
_entity.id
_entity.type
_entity.pdbx_description
1 polymer ?
#
loop_
_entity_poly.entity_id
_entity_poly.type
_entity_poly.pdbx_seq_one_letter_code
_entity_poly.pdbx_strand_id
1 'polypeptide(L)'
;MYKSEGRTWPIQLGFHAHESMVQESGLLVSDCLRNKRHFNTFRSDLGFFLHLEDLIEKVKSGVSPTELLKPEVEYESMLKTELECPKTKTRFRTMPNLKAHLLKQWQDTGNTL
;
A
#
# COMPACT_ATOMS: atom_id res chain seq x y z
N MET A 1 -6.78 -7.76 -28.85
CA MET A 1 -6.17 -9.10 -28.67
C MET A 1 -6.43 -9.51 -27.22
N TYR A 2 -7.43 -10.37 -26.99
CA TYR A 2 -7.72 -10.89 -25.65
C TYR A 2 -6.90 -12.16 -25.43
N LYS A 3 -6.12 -12.23 -24.34
CA LYS A 3 -5.42 -13.46 -23.97
C LYS A 3 -6.47 -14.48 -23.47
N SER A 4 -6.42 -15.70 -24.00
CA SER A 4 -7.28 -16.85 -23.64
C SER A 4 -6.99 -17.40 -22.23
N GLU A 5 -5.88 -16.99 -21.64
CA GLU A 5 -5.37 -17.44 -20.36
C GLU A 5 -4.58 -16.32 -19.67
N GLY A 6 -4.75 -16.21 -18.36
CA GLY A 6 -4.16 -15.15 -17.54
C GLY A 6 -4.84 -15.05 -16.18
N ARG A 7 -4.07 -14.60 -15.18
CA ARG A 7 -4.59 -14.28 -13.84
C ARG A 7 -4.63 -12.75 -13.71
N THR A 8 -5.76 -12.22 -13.26
CA THR A 8 -5.87 -10.81 -12.90
C THR A 8 -5.32 -10.64 -11.49
N TRP A 9 -4.30 -9.80 -11.34
CA TRP A 9 -3.74 -9.44 -10.05
C TRP A 9 -4.29 -8.06 -9.65
N PRO A 10 -4.70 -7.88 -8.38
CA PRO A 10 -5.13 -6.57 -7.89
C PRO A 10 -3.91 -5.68 -7.63
N ILE A 11 -3.19 -5.31 -8.68
CA ILE A 11 -1.98 -4.48 -8.60
C ILE A 11 -2.40 -3.05 -8.25
N GLN A 12 -1.80 -2.50 -7.21
CA GLN A 12 -1.95 -1.09 -6.87
C GLN A 12 -0.77 -0.30 -7.47
N LEU A 13 -1.08 0.75 -8.23
CA LEU A 13 -0.10 1.63 -8.84
C LEU A 13 -0.18 3.02 -8.19
N GLY A 14 0.96 3.59 -7.83
CA GLY A 14 1.01 4.84 -7.09
C GLY A 14 2.42 5.24 -6.68
N PHE A 15 2.51 6.34 -5.95
CA PHE A 15 3.76 6.92 -5.46
C PHE A 15 3.79 6.96 -3.93
N HIS A 16 4.97 6.84 -3.34
CA HIS A 16 5.17 7.26 -1.96
C HIS A 16 5.22 8.78 -1.90
N ALA A 17 4.48 9.36 -0.95
CA ALA A 17 4.41 10.81 -0.80
C ALA A 17 5.72 11.46 -0.32
N HIS A 18 6.64 10.66 0.23
CA HIS A 18 8.00 11.09 0.57
C HIS A 18 9.01 10.02 0.13
N GLU A 19 10.12 10.45 -0.47
CA GLU A 19 11.03 9.55 -1.19
C GLU A 19 11.59 8.42 -0.32
N SER A 20 11.51 7.21 -0.86
CA SER A 20 12.55 6.21 -0.65
C SER A 20 12.67 5.35 -1.92
N MET A 21 13.00 5.99 -3.05
CA MET A 21 13.13 5.38 -4.39
C MET A 21 11.84 4.74 -4.93
N VAL A 22 11.67 4.75 -6.26
CA VAL A 22 10.53 4.13 -6.95
C VAL A 22 10.47 2.63 -6.63
N GLN A 23 9.41 2.17 -5.97
CA GLN A 23 9.19 0.75 -5.69
C GLN A 23 7.84 0.31 -6.23
N GLU A 24 7.85 -0.62 -7.18
CA GLU A 24 6.65 -1.36 -7.58
C GLU A 24 6.30 -2.38 -6.48
N SER A 25 5.17 -2.17 -5.79
CA SER A 25 4.75 -3.01 -4.66
C SER A 25 3.40 -3.64 -4.94
N GLY A 26 3.39 -4.79 -5.63
CA GLY A 26 2.15 -5.51 -5.92
C GLY A 26 1.64 -6.38 -4.77
N LEU A 27 2.53 -6.84 -3.88
CA LEU A 27 2.20 -7.86 -2.88
C LEU A 27 2.77 -7.52 -1.50
N LEU A 28 1.88 -7.33 -0.54
CA LEU A 28 2.24 -7.22 0.89
C LEU A 28 2.61 -8.59 1.50
N VAL A 29 2.64 -9.64 0.68
CA VAL A 29 3.15 -10.98 1.02
C VAL A 29 4.54 -11.10 0.39
N SER A 30 5.55 -10.57 1.08
CA SER A 30 6.95 -10.60 0.63
C SER A 30 7.91 -10.68 1.81
N ASP A 31 9.03 -11.35 1.61
CA ASP A 31 10.14 -11.37 2.58
C ASP A 31 10.79 -9.98 2.73
N CYS A 32 10.69 -9.12 1.71
CA CYS A 32 11.17 -7.75 1.75
C CYS A 32 10.28 -6.81 2.59
N LEU A 33 9.05 -7.21 2.93
CA LEU A 33 8.17 -6.44 3.83
C LEU A 33 8.59 -6.63 5.30
N ARG A 34 9.69 -6.01 5.73
CA ARG A 34 10.35 -6.40 6.99
C ARG A 34 9.78 -5.74 8.24
N ASN A 35 9.43 -4.47 8.16
CA ASN A 35 9.16 -3.65 9.35
C ASN A 35 7.83 -2.90 9.22
N LYS A 36 7.38 -2.35 10.36
CA LYS A 36 6.13 -1.58 10.47
C LYS A 36 6.10 -0.37 9.53
N ARG A 37 7.25 0.32 9.39
CA ARG A 37 7.37 1.47 8.50
C ARG A 37 7.05 1.07 7.06
N HIS A 38 7.70 0.03 6.53
CA HIS A 38 7.47 -0.46 5.17
C HIS A 38 6.01 -0.87 4.95
N PHE A 39 5.37 -1.53 5.91
CA PHE A 39 3.96 -1.86 5.76
C PHE A 39 3.07 -0.63 5.71
N ASN A 40 3.29 0.33 6.61
CA ASN A 40 2.49 1.54 6.69
C ASN A 40 2.69 2.48 5.49
N THR A 41 3.82 2.42 4.75
CA THR A 41 3.98 3.23 3.53
C THR A 41 3.04 2.80 2.41
N PHE A 42 2.64 1.53 2.36
CA PHE A 42 1.76 0.97 1.32
C PHE A 42 0.29 0.89 1.75
N ARG A 43 -0.04 1.37 2.95
CA ARG A 43 -1.42 1.41 3.44
C ARG A 43 -2.19 2.52 2.76
N SER A 44 -3.18 2.14 1.96
CA SER A 44 -4.05 3.08 1.25
C SER A 44 -4.87 3.97 2.18
N ASP A 45 -5.12 3.56 3.43
CA ASP A 45 -5.90 4.33 4.41
C ASP A 45 -5.10 5.41 5.14
N LEU A 46 -3.76 5.36 5.11
CA LEU A 46 -2.90 6.33 5.80
C LEU A 46 -2.57 7.56 4.94
N GLY A 47 -2.80 7.50 3.62
CA GLY A 47 -2.51 8.60 2.70
C GLY A 47 -1.01 8.84 2.42
N PHE A 48 -0.15 7.91 2.84
CA PHE A 48 1.27 7.91 2.46
C PHE A 48 1.48 7.36 1.04
N PHE A 49 0.70 6.34 0.65
CA PHE A 49 0.63 5.84 -0.71
C PHE A 49 -0.39 6.65 -1.52
N LEU A 50 0.07 7.37 -2.53
CA LEU A 50 -0.76 8.16 -3.43
C LEU A 50 -1.11 7.32 -4.65
N HIS A 51 -2.38 6.91 -4.78
CA HIS A 51 -2.84 6.16 -5.94
C HIS A 51 -2.72 7.00 -7.22
N LEU A 52 -2.23 6.39 -8.30
CA LEU A 52 -1.98 7.09 -9.56
C LEU A 52 -3.27 7.70 -10.13
N GLU A 53 -4.39 6.97 -10.06
CA GLU A 53 -5.69 7.43 -10.57
C GLU A 53 -6.15 8.68 -9.82
N ASP A 54 -6.13 8.65 -8.48
CA ASP A 54 -6.44 9.82 -7.65
C ASP A 54 -5.54 11.02 -7.96
N LEU A 55 -4.25 10.77 -8.19
CA LEU A 55 -3.29 11.82 -8.53
C LEU A 55 -3.63 12.46 -9.89
N ILE A 56 -3.92 11.63 -10.90
CA ILE A 56 -4.32 12.10 -12.24
C ILE A 56 -5.60 12.95 -12.14
N GLU A 57 -6.60 12.51 -11.40
CA GLU A 57 -7.85 13.25 -11.23
C GLU A 57 -7.62 14.60 -10.54
N LYS A 58 -6.84 14.61 -9.46
CA LYS A 58 -6.52 15.85 -8.73
C LYS A 58 -5.75 16.84 -9.58
N VAL A 59 -4.73 16.40 -10.32
CA VAL A 59 -3.97 17.25 -11.24
C VAL A 59 -4.88 17.78 -12.35
N LYS A 60 -5.77 16.95 -12.92
CA LYS A 60 -6.75 17.39 -13.93
C LYS A 60 -7.74 18.43 -13.38
N SER A 61 -8.08 18.36 -12.09
CA SER A 61 -8.94 19.35 -11.42
C SER A 61 -8.22 20.66 -11.06
N GLY A 62 -6.92 20.78 -11.37
CA GLY A 62 -6.14 21.99 -11.14
C GLY A 62 -5.46 22.07 -9.77
N VAL A 63 -5.51 21.00 -8.96
CA VAL A 63 -4.79 20.94 -7.69
C VAL A 63 -3.30 20.77 -7.97
N SER A 64 -2.47 21.64 -7.37
CA SER A 64 -1.02 21.52 -7.53
C SER A 64 -0.49 20.30 -6.77
N PRO A 65 0.57 19.63 -7.27
CA PRO A 65 1.20 18.52 -6.54
C PRO A 65 1.63 18.89 -5.12
N THR A 66 2.03 20.14 -4.88
CA THR A 66 2.41 20.64 -3.56
C THR A 66 1.25 20.69 -2.57
N GLU A 67 0.02 20.92 -3.02
CA GLU A 67 -1.19 20.88 -2.18
C GLU A 67 -1.59 19.45 -1.82
N LEU A 68 -1.06 18.45 -2.53
CA LEU A 68 -1.31 17.03 -2.25
C LEU A 68 -0.37 16.47 -1.19
N LEU A 69 0.74 17.14 -0.93
CA LEU A 69 1.75 16.72 0.01
C LEU A 69 1.46 17.29 1.40
N LYS A 70 1.65 16.44 2.40
CA LYS A 70 1.58 16.81 3.81
C LYS A 70 2.98 17.18 4.33
N PRO A 71 3.07 17.93 5.43
CA PRO A 71 4.32 18.12 6.14
C PRO A 71 4.97 16.79 6.53
N GLU A 72 6.30 16.73 6.51
CA GLU A 72 7.07 15.51 6.84
C GLU A 72 6.73 14.94 8.22
N VAL A 73 6.47 15.81 9.20
CA VAL A 73 6.08 15.42 10.56
C VAL A 73 4.77 14.62 10.59
N GLU A 74 3.82 14.94 9.70
CA GLU A 74 2.57 14.17 9.57
C GLU A 74 2.87 12.78 9.02
N TYR A 75 3.69 12.68 7.98
CA TYR A 75 4.08 11.39 7.41
C TYR A 75 4.80 10.50 8.43
N GLU A 76 5.75 11.04 9.18
CA GLU A 76 6.44 10.30 10.25
C GLU A 76 5.47 9.82 11.34
N SER A 77 4.42 10.59 11.65
CA SER A 77 3.37 10.16 12.58
C SER A 77 2.54 9.00 12.00
N MET A 78 2.16 9.07 10.71
CA MET A 78 1.39 8.03 10.02
C MET A 78 2.15 6.70 9.99
N LEU A 79 3.46 6.73 9.74
CA LEU A 79 4.29 5.54 9.69
C LEU A 79 4.46 4.85 11.06
N LYS A 80 4.20 5.58 12.16
CA LYS A 80 4.23 5.04 13.53
C LYS A 80 2.90 4.40 13.94
N THR A 81 1.83 4.58 13.18
CA THR A 81 0.50 3.99 13.43
C THR A 81 0.57 2.48 13.66
N GLU A 82 -0.36 1.96 14.47
CA GLU A 82 -0.48 0.53 14.76
C GLU A 82 -0.60 -0.30 13.47
N LEU A 83 -0.10 -1.55 13.52
CA LEU A 83 -0.23 -2.49 12.42
C LEU A 83 -1.70 -2.91 12.32
N GLU A 84 -2.39 -2.44 11.29
CA GLU A 84 -3.80 -2.77 11.05
C GLU A 84 -3.96 -3.22 9.60
N CYS A 85 -4.70 -4.30 9.39
CA CYS A 85 -5.07 -4.71 8.04
C CYS A 85 -6.14 -3.77 7.49
N PRO A 86 -5.91 -3.08 6.36
CA PRO A 86 -6.86 -2.09 5.84
C PRO A 86 -8.20 -2.72 5.43
N LYS A 87 -8.20 -4.01 5.05
CA LYS A 87 -9.40 -4.75 4.62
C LYS A 87 -10.27 -5.24 5.78
N THR A 88 -9.66 -5.82 6.81
CA THR A 88 -10.40 -6.45 7.93
C THR A 88 -10.44 -5.60 9.20
N LYS A 89 -9.68 -4.49 9.23
CA LYS A 89 -9.50 -3.62 10.40
C LYS A 89 -8.96 -4.35 11.64
N THR A 90 -8.41 -5.55 11.45
CA THR A 90 -7.76 -6.31 12.53
C THR A 90 -6.41 -5.68 12.86
N ARG A 91 -6.16 -5.47 14.15
CA ARG A 91 -4.90 -4.92 14.65
C ARG A 91 -3.94 -6.02 15.09
N PHE A 92 -2.65 -5.77 14.89
CA PHE A 92 -1.58 -6.71 15.18
C PHE A 92 -0.50 -6.06 16.02
N ARG A 93 0.02 -6.80 17.00
CA ARG A 93 1.15 -6.34 17.81
C ARG A 93 2.49 -6.50 17.11
N THR A 94 2.59 -7.44 16.17
CA THR A 94 3.86 -7.83 15.54
C THR A 94 3.72 -8.02 14.02
N MET A 95 4.81 -7.75 13.29
CA MET A 95 4.88 -7.96 11.84
C MET A 95 4.64 -9.42 11.42
N PRO A 96 5.20 -10.45 12.09
CA PRO A 96 4.95 -11.85 11.72
C PRO A 96 3.46 -12.23 11.76
N ASN A 97 2.72 -11.77 12.77
CA ASN A 97 1.28 -12.06 12.87
C ASN A 97 0.50 -11.39 11.74
N LEU A 98 0.84 -10.15 11.40
CA LEU A 98 0.27 -9.45 10.26
C LEU A 98 0.59 -10.19 8.95
N LYS A 99 1.84 -10.60 8.72
CA LYS A 99 2.22 -11.35 7.52
C LYS A 99 1.44 -12.66 7.38
N ALA A 100 1.29 -13.41 8.48
CA ALA A 100 0.52 -14.64 8.48
C ALA A 100 -0.96 -14.38 8.11
N HIS A 101 -1.54 -13.28 8.62
CA HIS A 101 -2.88 -12.86 8.25
C HIS A 101 -3.00 -12.52 6.76
N LEU A 102 -2.08 -11.71 6.23
CA LEU A 102 -2.07 -11.32 4.81
C LEU A 102 -1.86 -12.52 3.89
N LEU A 103 -0.99 -13.47 4.26
CA LEU A 103 -0.78 -14.72 3.53
C LEU A 103 -2.05 -15.56 3.51
N LYS A 104 -2.73 -15.71 4.65
CA LYS A 104 -4.00 -16.43 4.71
C LYS A 104 -5.04 -15.79 3.80
N GLN A 105 -5.20 -14.46 3.85
CA GLN A 105 -6.13 -13.76 2.96
C GLN A 105 -5.80 -13.96 1.49
N TRP A 106 -4.52 -13.99 1.14
CA TRP A 106 -4.07 -14.29 -0.22
C TRP A 106 -4.46 -15.71 -0.65
N GLN A 107 -4.21 -16.70 0.20
CA GLN A 107 -4.58 -18.09 -0.07
C GLN A 107 -6.10 -18.30 -0.16
N ASP A 108 -6.87 -17.64 0.70
CA ASP A 108 -8.34 -17.69 0.71
C ASP A 108 -8.95 -17.15 -0.61
N THR A 109 -8.23 -16.31 -1.35
CA THR A 109 -8.63 -15.85 -2.70
C THR A 109 -8.32 -16.86 -3.82
N GLY A 110 -7.91 -18.09 -3.48
CA GLY A 110 -7.56 -19.13 -4.44
C GLY A 110 -6.19 -18.94 -5.10
N ASN A 111 -5.38 -18.04 -4.56
CA ASN A 111 -4.03 -17.78 -5.06
C ASN A 111 -3.00 -18.68 -4.36
N THR A 112 -2.08 -19.22 -5.15
CA THR A 112 -0.86 -19.91 -4.68
C THR A 112 0.34 -18.98 -4.84
N LEU A 113 1.34 -19.12 -3.96
CA LEU A 113 2.65 -18.47 -4.12
C LEU A 113 3.45 -19.13 -5.23
#